data_AF-A0A914C6J1-F1
#
_entry.id   AF-A0A914C6J1-F1
#
_cell.length_a   1.000
_cell.length_b   1.000
_cell.length_c   1.000
_cell.angle_alpha   90.00
_cell.angle_beta   90.00
_cell.angle_gamma   90.00
#
_symmetry.space_group_name_H-M   'P 1'
#
loop_
_entity.id
_entity.type
_entity.pdbx_description
1 polymer ?
#
loop_
_entity_poly.entity_id
_entity_poly.type
_entity_poly.pdbx_seq_one_letter_code
_entity_poly.pdbx_strand_id
1 'polypeptide(L)'
;MSTKFVLLNYNKDKICKSRPVEMSMENESNSFKYYAVLATDQNMDYLFLLPITALTWKRIGIRSMVFLAGSYEDYARYADKRYIVETLMQIGAHITYVDSKKLSWTTIAQTSRLYAAGFPIADTLDPDNTILITADADMFTFNLKPHLPDFSRGQKIRTYPPDCCPPIPTPKGDRKIKHYAINTIAMSVGTWREVMGSFCLYFNK
;
A
#
# COMPACT_ATOMS: atom_id res chain seq x y z
N MET A 1 -14.77 16.00 22.52
CA MET A 1 -15.11 16.78 21.31
C MET A 1 -14.93 15.87 20.10
N SER A 2 -16.02 15.53 19.42
CA SER A 2 -16.05 14.58 18.30
C SER A 2 -15.98 15.35 16.99
N THR A 3 -14.91 15.16 16.22
CA THR A 3 -14.78 15.71 14.87
C THR A 3 -15.55 14.82 13.91
N LYS A 4 -16.77 15.25 13.54
CA LYS A 4 -17.54 14.66 12.44
C LYS A 4 -16.93 15.12 11.12
N PHE A 5 -16.54 14.17 10.25
CA PHE A 5 -16.17 14.48 8.88
C PHE A 5 -17.44 14.57 8.02
N VAL A 6 -17.67 15.76 7.45
CA VAL A 6 -18.75 16.06 6.51
C VAL A 6 -18.36 15.55 5.13
N LEU A 7 -19.22 14.75 4.52
CA LEU A 7 -19.09 14.29 3.15
C LEU A 7 -19.42 15.43 2.18
N LEU A 8 -18.41 16.03 1.54
CA LEU A 8 -18.62 16.93 0.41
C LEU A 8 -18.92 16.11 -0.86
N ASN A 9 -20.07 16.38 -1.48
CA ASN A 9 -20.37 15.95 -2.85
C ASN A 9 -19.36 16.61 -3.80
N TYR A 10 -18.54 15.82 -4.49
CA TYR A 10 -17.51 16.35 -5.38
C TYR A 10 -17.74 15.93 -6.83
N ASN A 11 -17.69 16.93 -7.71
CA ASN A 11 -18.12 16.94 -9.09
C ASN A 11 -17.08 16.26 -10.03
N LYS A 12 -17.56 15.44 -10.98
CA LYS A 12 -16.78 14.50 -11.82
C LYS A 12 -15.76 15.15 -12.77
N ASP A 13 -15.87 16.46 -13.06
CA ASP A 13 -15.12 17.06 -14.17
C ASP A 13 -13.87 17.89 -13.77
N LYS A 14 -13.49 17.96 -12.49
CA LYS A 14 -12.41 18.86 -12.03
C LYS A 14 -11.08 18.21 -11.65
N ILE A 15 -10.97 16.90 -11.50
CA ILE A 15 -9.75 16.29 -10.90
C ILE A 15 -8.67 15.94 -11.93
N CYS A 16 -9.02 15.71 -13.20
CA CYS A 16 -8.01 15.48 -14.25
C CYS A 16 -7.38 16.76 -14.83
N LYS A 17 -7.80 17.95 -14.38
CA LYS A 17 -7.23 19.24 -14.81
C LYS A 17 -7.28 20.28 -13.68
N SER A 18 -6.37 20.21 -12.71
CA SER A 18 -6.12 21.34 -11.81
C SER A 18 -4.68 21.83 -11.93
N ARG A 19 -4.58 23.14 -12.22
CA ARG A 19 -3.37 23.97 -12.24
C ARG A 19 -2.65 23.98 -10.88
N PRO A 20 -1.35 24.33 -10.85
CA PRO A 20 -0.51 24.17 -9.67
C PRO A 20 -0.99 25.04 -8.52
N VAL A 21 -1.08 24.44 -7.33
CA VAL A 21 -1.20 25.16 -6.07
C VAL A 21 0.20 25.59 -5.67
N GLU A 22 0.43 26.90 -5.60
CA GLU A 22 1.63 27.44 -4.97
C GLU A 22 1.61 27.07 -3.49
N MET A 23 2.45 26.11 -3.13
CA MET A 23 2.75 25.74 -1.76
C MET A 23 4.16 26.22 -1.44
N SER A 24 4.27 26.92 -0.31
CA SER A 24 5.49 27.50 0.23
C SER A 24 6.64 26.49 0.27
N MET A 25 7.76 26.87 -0.34
CA MET A 25 9.01 26.12 -0.36
C MET A 25 9.62 26.06 1.04
N GLU A 26 9.26 25.05 1.81
CA GLU A 26 10.20 24.47 2.77
C GLU A 26 11.16 23.59 1.97
N ASN A 27 12.45 23.93 2.02
CA ASN A 27 13.54 23.15 1.41
C ASN A 27 13.65 21.78 2.11
N GLU A 28 12.71 20.87 1.87
CA GLU A 28 12.92 19.44 2.13
C GLU A 28 13.93 18.96 1.08
N SER A 29 15.11 18.54 1.55
CA SER A 29 16.10 17.86 0.71
C SER A 29 15.41 16.80 -0.14
N ASN A 30 15.77 16.74 -1.42
CA ASN A 30 15.26 15.88 -2.49
C ASN A 30 15.46 14.37 -2.20
N SER A 31 14.88 13.89 -1.10
CA SER A 31 15.01 12.53 -0.58
C SER A 31 13.69 11.81 -0.79
N PHE A 32 13.80 10.59 -1.32
CA PHE A 32 12.63 9.74 -1.55
C PHE A 32 11.89 9.46 -0.24
N LYS A 33 10.56 9.46 -0.31
CA LYS A 33 9.68 9.00 0.76
C LYS A 33 9.34 7.53 0.51
N TYR A 34 9.38 6.70 1.54
CA TYR A 34 9.16 5.26 1.42
C TYR A 34 7.97 4.81 2.25
N TYR A 35 7.09 4.00 1.65
CA TYR A 35 5.98 3.36 2.33
C TYR A 35 6.00 1.85 2.14
N ALA A 36 5.91 1.11 3.24
CA ALA A 36 5.55 -0.29 3.24
C ALA A 36 4.04 -0.42 3.13
N VAL A 37 3.57 -1.11 2.09
CA VAL A 37 2.17 -1.36 1.79
C VAL A 37 1.83 -2.75 2.32
N LEU A 38 1.21 -2.76 3.49
CA LEU A 38 0.78 -3.94 4.21
C LEU A 38 -0.70 -4.15 4.02
N ALA A 39 -1.14 -5.40 3.96
CA ALA A 39 -2.55 -5.73 3.89
C ALA A 39 -2.84 -7.02 4.65
N THR A 40 -4.01 -7.09 5.28
CA THR A 40 -4.48 -8.30 5.95
C THR A 40 -6.01 -8.32 6.00
N ASP A 41 -6.57 -9.50 6.24
CA ASP A 41 -7.98 -9.67 6.54
C ASP A 41 -8.22 -9.70 8.05
N GLN A 42 -9.28 -10.36 8.49
CA GLN A 42 -9.63 -10.46 9.90
C GLN A 42 -9.05 -11.71 10.57
N ASN A 43 -8.20 -12.48 9.88
CA ASN A 43 -7.47 -13.58 10.49
C ASN A 43 -6.51 -13.04 11.54
N MET A 44 -6.75 -13.43 12.79
CA MET A 44 -5.97 -12.95 13.95
C MET A 44 -4.50 -13.35 13.89
N ASP A 45 -4.14 -14.45 13.23
CA ASP A 45 -2.74 -14.89 13.12
C ASP A 45 -1.89 -13.83 12.41
N TYR A 46 -2.42 -13.22 11.36
CA TYR A 46 -1.74 -12.17 10.60
C TYR A 46 -2.03 -10.77 11.15
N LEU A 47 -3.27 -10.53 11.57
CA LEU A 47 -3.68 -9.23 12.10
C LEU A 47 -2.90 -8.88 13.38
N PHE A 48 -2.61 -9.86 14.22
CA PHE A 48 -1.78 -9.69 15.42
C PHE A 48 -0.33 -9.30 15.09
N LEU A 49 0.24 -9.82 14.00
CA LEU A 49 1.62 -9.52 13.60
C LEU A 49 1.77 -8.13 12.97
N LEU A 50 0.68 -7.58 12.44
CA LEU A 50 0.69 -6.35 11.66
C LEU A 50 1.30 -5.13 12.38
N PRO A 51 1.02 -4.84 13.67
CA PRO A 51 1.69 -3.75 14.37
C PRO A 51 3.19 -3.98 14.55
N ILE A 52 3.61 -5.22 14.80
CA ILE A 52 5.01 -5.58 14.94
C ILE A 52 5.72 -5.37 13.61
N THR A 53 5.13 -5.84 12.51
CA THR A 53 5.64 -5.65 11.16
C THR A 53 5.76 -4.17 10.79
N ALA A 54 4.70 -3.38 10.99
CA ALA A 54 4.73 -1.93 10.78
C ALA A 54 5.84 -1.25 11.60
N LEU A 55 6.05 -1.68 12.85
CA LEU A 55 7.13 -1.18 13.69
C LEU A 55 8.52 -1.52 13.13
N THR A 56 8.72 -2.72 12.57
CA THR A 56 10.02 -3.08 11.94
C THR A 56 10.33 -2.18 10.74
N TRP A 57 9.34 -1.90 9.88
CA TRP A 57 9.48 -0.93 8.78
C TRP A 57 9.77 0.49 9.29
N LYS A 58 9.07 0.93 10.33
CA LYS A 58 9.30 2.25 10.94
C LYS A 58 10.73 2.40 11.47
N ARG A 59 11.30 1.35 12.08
CA ARG A 59 12.67 1.38 12.62
C ARG A 59 13.74 1.59 11.55
N ILE A 60 13.47 1.23 10.30
CA ILE A 60 14.37 1.48 9.17
C ILE A 60 13.98 2.72 8.35
N GLY A 61 13.16 3.61 8.93
CA GLY A 61 12.80 4.89 8.32
C GLY A 61 11.62 4.83 7.33
N ILE A 62 10.82 3.76 7.34
CA ILE A 62 9.74 3.53 6.38
C ILE A 62 8.38 3.65 7.06
N ARG A 63 7.49 4.44 6.45
CA ARG A 63 6.11 4.58 6.93
C ARG A 63 5.26 3.42 6.46
N SER A 64 4.15 3.12 7.12
CA SER A 64 3.27 2.02 6.70
C SER A 64 1.94 2.56 6.16
N MET A 65 1.53 2.03 5.01
CA MET A 65 0.15 2.06 4.53
C MET A 65 -0.46 0.68 4.80
N VAL A 66 -1.53 0.63 5.56
CA VAL A 66 -2.14 -0.61 6.02
C VAL A 66 -3.55 -0.70 5.46
N PHE A 67 -3.78 -1.73 4.65
CA PHE A 67 -5.08 -2.05 4.08
C PHE A 67 -5.73 -3.18 4.89
N LEU A 68 -6.88 -2.90 5.49
CA LEU A 68 -7.63 -3.85 6.31
C LEU A 68 -8.86 -4.31 5.54
N ALA A 69 -8.98 -5.61 5.25
CA ALA A 69 -10.13 -6.14 4.53
C ALA A 69 -11.36 -6.26 5.44
N GLY A 70 -12.36 -5.43 5.18
CA GLY A 70 -13.56 -5.26 5.98
C GLY A 70 -13.89 -3.79 6.22
N SER A 71 -14.98 -3.55 6.95
CA SER A 71 -15.45 -2.23 7.36
C SER A 71 -14.77 -1.76 8.66
N TYR A 72 -14.85 -0.46 8.96
CA TYR A 72 -14.41 0.05 10.27
C TYR A 72 -15.13 -0.67 11.43
N GLU A 73 -16.43 -0.92 11.25
CA GLU A 73 -17.29 -1.56 12.23
C GLU A 73 -16.82 -3.00 12.56
N ASP A 74 -16.29 -3.73 11.59
CA ASP A 74 -15.77 -5.09 11.80
C ASP A 74 -14.56 -5.10 12.74
N TYR A 75 -13.72 -4.07 12.66
CA TYR A 75 -12.54 -3.93 13.51
C TYR A 75 -12.85 -3.22 14.85
N ALA A 76 -13.86 -2.36 14.88
CA ALA A 76 -14.27 -1.65 16.10
C ALA A 76 -15.09 -2.52 17.08
N ARG A 77 -15.76 -3.56 16.56
CA ARG A 77 -16.67 -4.43 17.33
C ARG A 77 -15.96 -5.23 18.42
N TYR A 78 -14.78 -5.76 18.14
CA TYR A 78 -14.04 -6.63 19.05
C TYR A 78 -12.85 -5.90 19.67
N ALA A 79 -12.64 -6.08 20.97
CA ALA A 79 -11.66 -5.31 21.73
C ALA A 79 -10.21 -5.56 21.28
N ASP A 80 -9.89 -6.79 20.91
CA ASP A 80 -8.60 -7.23 20.38
C ASP A 80 -8.27 -6.57 19.03
N LYS A 81 -9.20 -6.59 18.07
CA LYS A 81 -9.04 -5.93 16.77
C LYS A 81 -8.93 -4.42 16.92
N ARG A 82 -9.74 -3.82 17.79
CA ARG A 82 -9.66 -2.39 18.09
C ARG A 82 -8.30 -2.01 18.66
N TYR A 83 -7.78 -2.79 19.60
CA TYR A 83 -6.46 -2.56 20.18
C TYR A 83 -5.34 -2.62 19.12
N ILE A 84 -5.43 -3.56 18.18
CA ILE A 84 -4.49 -3.68 17.06
C ILE A 84 -4.53 -2.43 16.17
N VAL A 85 -5.72 -1.97 15.79
CA VAL A 85 -5.91 -0.74 15.00
C VAL A 85 -5.36 0.48 15.73
N GLU A 86 -5.69 0.63 17.02
CA GLU A 86 -5.18 1.74 17.85
C GLU A 86 -3.65 1.72 17.93
N THR A 87 -3.04 0.53 18.08
CA THR A 87 -1.58 0.37 18.09
C THR A 87 -0.96 0.79 16.76
N LEU A 88 -1.57 0.43 15.63
CA LEU A 88 -1.13 0.87 14.30
C LEU A 88 -1.20 2.38 14.13
N MET A 89 -2.28 3.01 14.63
CA MET A 89 -2.43 4.47 14.62
C MET A 89 -1.35 5.14 15.47
N GLN A 90 -1.04 4.61 16.65
CA GLN A 90 0.03 5.11 17.53
C GLN A 90 1.42 4.98 16.90
N ILE A 91 1.64 3.92 16.11
CA ILE A 91 2.87 3.75 15.31
C ILE A 91 2.93 4.79 14.17
N GLY A 92 1.81 5.42 13.81
CA GLY A 92 1.72 6.39 12.73
C GLY A 92 1.50 5.73 11.37
N ALA A 93 0.91 4.54 11.34
CA ALA A 93 0.49 3.90 10.10
C ALA A 93 -0.75 4.59 9.53
N HIS A 94 -0.82 4.72 8.21
CA HIS A 94 -2.04 5.13 7.50
C HIS A 94 -2.93 3.92 7.31
N ILE A 95 -4.13 3.92 7.86
CA ILE A 95 -5.05 2.79 7.81
C ILE A 95 -6.16 3.08 6.79
N THR A 96 -6.39 2.13 5.87
CA THR A 96 -7.49 2.14 4.91
C THR A 96 -8.31 0.86 5.06
N TYR A 97 -9.60 1.01 5.34
CA TYR A 97 -10.54 -0.10 5.35
C TYR A 97 -11.03 -0.35 3.92
N VAL A 98 -10.99 -1.60 3.47
CA VAL A 98 -11.40 -2.00 2.12
C VAL A 98 -12.45 -3.09 2.25
N ASP A 99 -13.69 -2.75 1.92
CA ASP A 99 -14.80 -3.69 1.94
C ASP A 99 -15.39 -3.89 0.54
N SER A 100 -15.88 -5.10 0.27
CA SER A 100 -16.53 -5.44 -0.99
C SER A 100 -17.53 -6.57 -0.78
N LYS A 101 -18.74 -6.39 -1.29
CA LYS A 101 -19.76 -7.45 -1.32
C LYS A 101 -19.48 -8.55 -2.36
N LYS A 102 -18.51 -8.34 -3.26
CA LYS A 102 -18.23 -9.23 -4.40
C LYS A 102 -16.96 -10.06 -4.23
N LEU A 103 -16.01 -9.59 -3.42
CA LEU A 103 -14.71 -10.22 -3.25
C LEU A 103 -14.59 -10.74 -1.82
N SER A 104 -13.95 -11.90 -1.65
CA SER A 104 -13.62 -12.39 -0.31
C SER A 104 -12.59 -11.47 0.35
N TRP A 105 -12.61 -11.39 1.69
CA TRP A 105 -11.64 -10.59 2.44
C TRP A 105 -10.19 -11.00 2.16
N THR A 106 -9.92 -12.30 2.02
CA THR A 106 -8.59 -12.78 1.64
C THR A 106 -8.16 -12.26 0.27
N THR A 107 -9.08 -12.23 -0.71
CA THR A 107 -8.78 -11.65 -2.04
C THR A 107 -8.49 -10.16 -1.92
N ILE A 108 -9.29 -9.43 -1.14
CA ILE A 108 -9.07 -7.99 -0.89
C ILE A 108 -7.71 -7.76 -0.22
N ALA A 109 -7.37 -8.52 0.82
CA ALA A 109 -6.09 -8.41 1.51
C ALA A 109 -4.91 -8.67 0.56
N GLN A 110 -4.97 -9.73 -0.24
CA GLN A 110 -3.87 -10.06 -1.17
C GLN A 110 -3.71 -9.03 -2.29
N THR A 111 -4.81 -8.48 -2.81
CA THR A 111 -4.80 -7.63 -4.01
C THR A 111 -4.70 -6.13 -3.70
N SER A 112 -5.28 -5.64 -2.59
CA SER A 112 -5.34 -4.20 -2.26
C SER A 112 -3.98 -3.52 -2.27
N ARG A 113 -2.94 -4.19 -1.78
CA ARG A 113 -1.56 -3.69 -1.80
C ARG A 113 -1.02 -3.37 -3.20
N LEU A 114 -1.43 -4.12 -4.23
CA LEU A 114 -1.04 -3.84 -5.63
C LEU A 114 -1.70 -2.58 -6.17
N TYR A 115 -2.84 -2.20 -5.60
CA TYR A 115 -3.62 -1.04 -6.03
C TYR A 115 -3.44 0.17 -5.11
N ALA A 116 -2.48 0.12 -4.16
CA ALA A 116 -2.28 1.18 -3.17
C ALA A 116 -2.11 2.58 -3.79
N ALA A 117 -1.47 2.68 -4.95
CA ALA A 117 -1.27 3.94 -5.67
C ALA A 117 -2.57 4.55 -6.26
N GLY A 118 -3.65 3.78 -6.31
CA GLY A 118 -4.99 4.22 -6.76
C GLY A 118 -5.95 4.57 -5.62
N PHE A 119 -5.53 4.45 -4.35
CA PHE A 119 -6.33 4.87 -3.21
C PHE A 119 -6.13 6.37 -2.91
N PRO A 120 -7.12 7.05 -2.31
CA PRO A 120 -7.05 8.50 -2.04
C PRO A 120 -5.82 8.96 -1.25
N ILE A 121 -5.26 8.10 -0.40
CA ILE A 121 -4.03 8.41 0.35
C ILE A 121 -2.82 8.62 -0.59
N ALA A 122 -2.80 7.98 -1.75
CA ALA A 122 -1.72 8.14 -2.72
C ALA A 122 -1.82 9.46 -3.48
N ASP A 123 -2.98 10.13 -3.51
CA ASP A 123 -3.15 11.43 -4.17
C ASP A 123 -2.45 12.56 -3.42
N THR A 124 -2.15 12.37 -2.14
CA THR A 124 -1.38 13.33 -1.34
C THR A 124 0.13 13.11 -1.42
N LEU A 125 0.58 12.10 -2.17
CA LEU A 125 1.99 11.75 -2.30
C LEU A 125 2.59 12.35 -3.57
N ASP A 126 3.88 12.69 -3.51
CA ASP A 126 4.66 13.01 -4.70
C ASP A 126 4.82 11.73 -5.55
N PRO A 127 4.28 11.71 -6.79
CA PRO A 127 4.27 10.51 -7.61
C PRO A 127 5.67 10.03 -8.01
N ASP A 128 6.64 10.93 -8.11
CA ASP A 128 7.97 10.64 -8.63
C ASP A 128 8.98 10.44 -7.50
N ASN A 129 8.76 11.07 -6.35
CA ASN A 129 9.62 10.96 -5.16
C ASN A 129 9.06 10.07 -4.04
N THR A 130 7.94 9.37 -4.25
CA THR A 130 7.42 8.41 -3.26
C THR A 130 7.44 6.98 -3.79
N ILE A 131 8.09 6.08 -3.04
CA ILE A 131 8.19 4.65 -3.35
C ILE A 131 7.22 3.87 -2.46
N LEU A 132 6.41 3.03 -3.09
CA LEU A 132 5.55 2.06 -2.40
C LEU A 132 6.17 0.67 -2.54
N ILE A 133 6.34 -0.01 -1.42
CA ILE A 133 6.92 -1.35 -1.31
C ILE A 133 5.82 -2.28 -0.80
N THR A 134 5.33 -3.21 -1.61
CA THR A 134 4.40 -4.21 -1.11
C THR A 134 5.09 -5.13 -0.10
N ALA A 135 4.35 -5.54 0.93
CA ALA A 135 4.82 -6.43 1.99
C ALA A 135 3.68 -7.31 2.52
N ASP A 136 4.00 -8.50 3.03
CA ASP A 136 3.05 -9.32 3.81
C ASP A 136 2.97 -8.80 5.26
N ALA A 137 1.88 -9.16 5.96
CA ALA A 137 1.64 -8.74 7.34
C ALA A 137 2.64 -9.33 8.36
N ASP A 138 3.37 -10.38 7.99
CA ASP A 138 4.38 -11.10 8.77
C ASP A 138 5.81 -10.90 8.21
N MET A 139 5.97 -9.98 7.26
CA MET A 139 7.26 -9.71 6.63
C MET A 139 8.08 -8.71 7.44
N PHE A 140 8.78 -9.23 8.46
CA PHE A 140 9.75 -8.45 9.22
C PHE A 140 10.98 -8.13 8.38
N THR A 141 11.32 -6.84 8.26
CA THR A 141 12.53 -6.40 7.56
C THR A 141 13.44 -5.59 8.48
N PHE A 142 14.74 -5.77 8.27
CA PHE A 142 15.79 -5.08 9.01
C PHE A 142 16.80 -4.39 8.08
N ASN A 143 16.63 -4.53 6.77
CA ASN A 143 17.51 -3.92 5.77
C ASN A 143 16.70 -3.49 4.55
N LEU A 144 16.71 -2.18 4.28
CA LEU A 144 15.96 -1.59 3.18
C LEU A 144 16.60 -1.86 1.81
N LYS A 145 17.94 -1.86 1.73
CA LYS A 145 18.68 -1.82 0.47
C LYS A 145 18.23 -2.87 -0.57
N PRO A 146 17.96 -4.14 -0.21
CA PRO A 146 17.55 -5.14 -1.19
C PRO A 146 16.17 -4.89 -1.82
N HIS A 147 15.30 -4.14 -1.14
CA HIS A 147 13.93 -3.85 -1.55
C HIS A 147 13.80 -2.61 -2.44
N LEU A 148 14.84 -1.76 -2.54
CA LEU A 148 14.74 -0.52 -3.29
C LEU A 148 15.13 -0.66 -4.76
N PRO A 149 14.45 0.05 -5.68
CA PRO A 149 14.93 0.23 -7.04
C PRO A 149 16.24 1.01 -7.11
N ASP A 150 17.12 0.62 -8.03
CA ASP A 150 18.34 1.36 -8.37
C ASP A 150 18.07 2.34 -9.52
N PHE A 151 17.55 3.52 -9.19
CA PHE A 151 17.25 4.57 -10.17
C PHE A 151 18.48 5.07 -10.94
N SER A 152 19.68 4.98 -10.34
CA SER A 152 20.93 5.36 -11.01
C SER A 152 21.25 4.49 -12.22
N ARG A 153 20.70 3.26 -12.23
CA ARG A 153 20.81 2.30 -13.33
C ARG A 153 19.54 2.23 -14.19
N GLY A 154 18.63 3.19 -14.03
CA GLY A 154 17.35 3.20 -14.74
C GLY A 154 16.36 2.13 -14.27
N GLN A 155 16.58 1.48 -13.12
CA GLN A 155 15.64 0.50 -12.58
C GLN A 155 14.43 1.22 -11.98
N LYS A 156 13.27 1.09 -12.61
CA LYS A 156 12.00 1.63 -12.10
C LYS A 156 11.26 0.69 -11.15
N ILE A 157 11.44 -0.63 -11.32
CA ILE A 157 10.72 -1.68 -10.58
C ILE A 157 11.74 -2.64 -9.96
N ARG A 158 11.56 -2.93 -8.67
CA ARG A 158 12.35 -3.91 -7.91
C ARG A 158 11.44 -4.99 -7.35
N THR A 159 11.90 -6.24 -7.39
CA THR A 159 11.28 -7.40 -6.71
C THR A 159 12.33 -8.10 -5.85
N TYR A 160 11.94 -8.68 -4.70
CA TYR A 160 12.90 -9.30 -3.79
C TYR A 160 12.37 -10.50 -2.96
N PRO A 161 12.99 -11.69 -2.98
CA PRO A 161 14.05 -12.09 -3.88
C PRO A 161 13.47 -12.34 -5.28
N PRO A 162 14.16 -11.93 -6.35
CA PRO A 162 13.65 -12.05 -7.72
C PRO A 162 13.51 -13.51 -8.20
N ASP A 163 14.12 -14.45 -7.47
CA ASP A 163 14.13 -15.89 -7.79
C ASP A 163 13.48 -16.72 -6.66
N CYS A 164 12.60 -16.11 -5.86
CA CYS A 164 11.82 -16.80 -4.82
C CYS A 164 11.05 -18.02 -5.32
N CYS A 165 10.63 -17.95 -6.57
CA CYS A 165 9.43 -18.62 -7.03
C CYS A 165 9.78 -19.38 -8.32
N PRO A 166 9.58 -20.71 -8.36
CA PRO A 166 9.90 -21.49 -9.54
C PRO A 166 9.02 -21.04 -10.72
N PRO A 167 9.55 -21.05 -11.95
CA PRO A 167 8.76 -20.74 -13.13
C PRO A 167 7.54 -21.68 -13.25
N ILE A 168 6.37 -21.11 -13.49
CA ILE A 168 5.13 -21.87 -13.67
C ILE A 168 4.94 -22.22 -15.15
N PRO A 169 4.47 -23.43 -15.49
CA PRO A 169 4.13 -23.75 -16.88
C PRO A 169 2.97 -22.87 -17.36
N THR A 170 2.98 -22.50 -18.64
CA THR A 170 1.82 -21.92 -19.31
C THR A 170 0.64 -22.90 -19.24
N PRO A 171 -0.62 -22.42 -19.38
CA PRO A 171 -1.78 -23.31 -19.43
C PRO A 171 -1.68 -24.41 -20.50
N LYS A 172 -0.92 -24.16 -21.58
CA LYS A 172 -0.66 -25.12 -22.66
C LYS A 172 0.58 -26.00 -22.44
N GLY A 173 1.36 -25.75 -21.38
CA GLY A 173 2.57 -26.50 -21.03
C GLY A 173 3.77 -26.28 -21.95
N ASP A 174 3.65 -25.41 -22.96
CA ASP A 174 4.65 -25.18 -23.99
C ASP A 174 5.79 -24.25 -23.55
N ARG A 175 5.57 -23.46 -22.49
CA ARG A 175 6.57 -22.51 -21.96
C ARG A 175 6.48 -22.46 -20.44
N LYS A 176 7.52 -21.91 -19.82
CA LYS A 176 7.51 -21.53 -18.41
C LYS A 176 7.55 -20.01 -18.28
N ILE A 177 6.73 -19.45 -17.40
CA ILE A 177 6.67 -18.02 -17.12
C ILE A 177 7.35 -17.78 -15.78
N LYS A 178 8.28 -16.81 -15.76
CA LYS A 178 8.88 -16.34 -14.51
C LYS A 178 7.82 -15.67 -13.65
N HIS A 179 7.74 -16.08 -12.39
CA HIS A 179 6.80 -15.54 -11.43
C HIS A 179 7.56 -14.76 -10.35
N TYR A 180 6.96 -13.68 -9.86
CA TYR A 180 7.56 -12.83 -8.83
C TYR A 180 6.66 -12.83 -7.61
N ALA A 181 7.25 -12.82 -6.41
CA ALA A 181 6.46 -12.66 -5.21
C ALA A 181 5.86 -11.24 -5.17
N ILE A 182 4.55 -11.21 -4.95
CA ILE A 182 3.75 -9.99 -4.81
C ILE A 182 4.14 -9.18 -3.56
N ASN A 183 4.78 -9.80 -2.58
CA ASN A 183 5.02 -9.25 -1.25
C ASN A 183 6.30 -8.40 -1.14
N THR A 184 6.94 -8.03 -2.25
CA THR A 184 8.23 -7.31 -2.24
C THR A 184 8.47 -6.49 -3.50
N ILE A 185 7.39 -5.97 -4.09
CA ILE A 185 7.46 -5.13 -5.27
C ILE A 185 7.62 -3.69 -4.82
N ALA A 186 8.69 -3.05 -5.25
CA ALA A 186 8.92 -1.62 -5.02
C ALA A 186 9.02 -0.86 -6.33
N MET A 187 8.29 0.25 -6.42
CA MET A 187 8.37 1.22 -7.51
C MET A 187 7.75 2.56 -7.06
N SER A 188 7.97 3.63 -7.82
CA SER A 188 7.36 4.92 -7.51
C SER A 188 5.84 4.88 -7.66
N VAL A 189 5.12 5.77 -6.97
CA VAL A 189 3.66 5.92 -7.12
C VAL A 189 3.28 6.18 -8.58
N GLY A 190 4.05 7.00 -9.30
CA GLY A 190 3.87 7.24 -10.73
C GLY A 190 4.03 5.96 -11.56
N THR A 191 5.06 5.16 -11.28
CA THR A 191 5.28 3.88 -11.96
C THR A 191 4.15 2.89 -11.65
N TRP A 192 3.66 2.82 -10.41
CA TRP A 192 2.51 2.00 -10.05
C TRP A 192 1.27 2.38 -10.88
N ARG A 193 0.99 3.68 -11.03
CA ARG A 193 -0.13 4.19 -11.84
C ARG A 193 0.03 3.92 -13.33
N GLU A 194 1.26 3.93 -13.83
CA GLU A 194 1.57 3.55 -15.22
C GLU A 194 1.33 2.05 -15.45
N VAL A 195 1.87 1.19 -14.58
CA VAL A 195 1.82 -0.28 -14.72
C VAL A 195 0.42 -0.84 -14.49
N MET A 196 -0.24 -0.40 -13.43
CA MET A 196 -1.58 -0.91 -13.09
C MET A 196 -2.67 -0.26 -13.93
N GLY A 197 -2.36 0.77 -14.72
CA GLY A 197 -3.34 1.65 -15.34
C GLY A 197 -3.86 2.70 -14.36
N SER A 198 -4.26 3.86 -14.87
CA SER A 198 -4.85 4.96 -14.08
C SER A 198 -6.25 4.57 -13.57
N PHE A 199 -6.31 3.67 -12.60
CA PHE A 199 -7.55 3.37 -11.89
C PHE A 199 -7.77 4.46 -10.83
N CYS A 200 -8.59 5.45 -11.16
CA CYS A 200 -9.33 6.16 -10.12
C CYS A 200 -10.36 5.18 -9.57
N LEU A 201 -10.10 4.58 -8.41
CA LEU A 201 -11.09 3.74 -7.73
C LEU A 201 -12.23 4.63 -7.24
N TYR A 202 -13.30 4.71 -8.03
CA TYR A 202 -14.54 5.37 -7.65
C TYR A 202 -15.26 4.50 -6.63
N PHE A 203 -15.16 4.85 -5.35
CA PHE A 203 -16.05 4.33 -4.32
C PHE A 203 -17.40 5.03 -4.46
N ASN A 204 -18.34 4.41 -5.20
CA ASN A 204 -19.74 4.82 -5.15
C ASN A 204 -20.28 4.50 -3.75
N LYS A 205 -20.82 5.53 -3.08
CA LYS A 205 -21.62 5.38 -1.86
C LYS A 205 -22.95 4.72 -2.15
#